data_AF-A0A370GHP8-F1
#
_entry.id   AF-A0A370GHP8-F1
#
_cell.length_a   1.000
_cell.length_b   1.000
_cell.length_c   1.000
_cell.angle_alpha   90.00
_cell.angle_beta   90.00
_cell.angle_gamma   90.00
#
_symmetry.space_group_name_H-M   'P 1'
#
loop_
_entity.id
_entity.type
_entity.pdbx_description
1 polymer ?
#
loop_
_entity_poly.entity_id
_entity_poly.type
_entity_poly.pdbx_seq_one_letter_code
_entity_poly.pdbx_strand_id
1 'polypeptide(L)'
;MSRFNKGLFTFLCSLLSLVIYTHAEAQTTTPTATTQVVVEKPVIVTAVPAPKEVIATPAGYMNCFTVMAGWYKDVWVAEHRVCQYADSTSGVAWIEGYWMCNKYDLGEGKCTNWEWKAPRWEKTLAVY
;
A
#
# COMPACT_ATOMS: atom_id res chain seq x y z
N MET A 1 61.48 -21.23 7.48
CA MET A 1 62.14 -20.58 6.32
C MET A 1 61.85 -21.40 5.08
N SER A 2 60.82 -21.02 4.32
CA SER A 2 60.39 -21.74 3.12
C SER A 2 60.65 -20.91 1.86
N ARG A 3 61.01 -21.61 0.80
CA ARG A 3 61.89 -21.18 -0.28
C ARG A 3 61.14 -20.39 -1.36
N PHE A 4 61.76 -19.29 -1.79
CA PHE A 4 61.45 -18.57 -3.04
C PHE A 4 61.75 -19.47 -4.24
N ASN A 5 60.77 -19.67 -5.13
CA ASN A 5 60.98 -20.26 -6.44
C ASN A 5 60.73 -19.22 -7.53
N LYS A 6 61.76 -19.00 -8.35
CA LYS A 6 61.80 -18.07 -9.47
C LYS A 6 61.40 -18.82 -10.76
N GLY A 7 60.59 -18.19 -11.59
CA GLY A 7 60.39 -18.54 -12.99
C GLY A 7 59.51 -17.44 -13.60
N LEU A 8 60.07 -16.40 -14.23
CA LEU A 8 60.70 -16.40 -15.55
C LEU A 8 59.82 -17.12 -16.58
N PHE A 9 58.85 -16.41 -17.15
CA PHE A 9 58.25 -16.80 -18.41
C PHE A 9 58.07 -15.60 -19.32
N THR A 10 58.53 -15.82 -20.53
CA THR A 10 58.95 -14.87 -21.55
C THR A 10 57.74 -14.30 -22.28
N PHE A 11 57.73 -12.98 -22.44
CA PHE A 11 56.81 -12.24 -23.30
C PHE A 11 57.06 -12.61 -24.75
N LEU A 12 56.05 -13.16 -25.44
CA LEU A 12 56.09 -13.40 -26.87
C LEU A 12 54.72 -13.21 -27.52
N CYS A 13 54.78 -12.46 -28.60
CA CYS A 13 53.96 -12.56 -29.82
C CYS A 13 52.54 -12.00 -29.86
N SER A 14 52.45 -11.03 -30.78
CA SER A 14 51.44 -10.92 -31.83
C SER A 14 50.07 -10.37 -31.48
N LEU A 15 50.03 -9.04 -31.62
CA LEU A 15 49.00 -8.31 -32.35
C LEU A 15 48.37 -9.17 -33.46
N LEU A 16 47.16 -9.67 -33.22
CA LEU A 16 46.27 -10.18 -34.25
C LEU A 16 44.91 -9.50 -34.06
N SER A 17 44.65 -8.61 -35.01
CA SER A 17 43.46 -7.79 -35.17
C SER A 17 42.20 -8.66 -35.14
N LEU A 18 41.36 -8.48 -34.12
CA LEU A 18 40.00 -9.02 -34.15
C LEU A 18 39.08 -7.98 -34.77
N VAL A 19 38.65 -8.27 -36.00
CA VAL A 19 37.60 -7.56 -36.72
C VAL A 19 36.30 -7.71 -35.93
N ILE A 20 35.77 -6.60 -35.39
CA ILE A 20 34.45 -6.58 -34.75
C ILE A 20 33.40 -6.62 -35.87
N TYR A 21 32.89 -7.81 -36.16
CA TYR A 21 31.65 -7.95 -36.93
C TYR A 21 30.47 -7.62 -36.02
N THR A 22 29.86 -6.46 -36.24
CA THR A 22 28.55 -6.12 -35.68
C THR A 22 27.48 -6.97 -36.37
N HIS A 23 27.12 -8.11 -35.77
CA HIS A 23 25.82 -8.73 -36.05
C HIS A 23 24.78 -7.95 -35.25
N ALA A 24 24.11 -7.02 -35.93
CA ALA A 24 22.85 -6.48 -35.48
C ALA A 24 21.78 -7.56 -35.68
N GLU A 25 21.68 -8.51 -34.74
CA GLU A 25 20.44 -9.24 -34.58
C GLU A 25 19.43 -8.26 -34.00
N ALA A 26 18.46 -7.88 -34.83
CA ALA A 26 17.24 -7.25 -34.35
C ALA A 26 16.55 -8.26 -33.43
N GLN A 27 16.88 -8.20 -32.14
CA GLN A 27 16.09 -8.82 -31.09
C GLN A 27 14.76 -8.08 -31.10
N THR A 28 13.77 -8.67 -31.77
CA THR A 28 12.36 -8.36 -31.55
C THR A 28 12.04 -8.76 -30.11
N THR A 29 12.39 -7.91 -29.16
CA THR A 29 11.75 -7.88 -27.85
C THR A 29 10.32 -7.46 -28.11
N THR A 30 9.43 -8.43 -28.33
CA THR A 30 8.01 -8.23 -28.14
C THR A 30 7.86 -7.74 -26.71
N PRO A 31 7.45 -6.47 -26.46
CA PRO A 31 7.05 -6.09 -25.12
C PRO A 31 5.85 -6.97 -24.81
N THR A 32 6.02 -7.94 -23.92
CA THR A 32 4.86 -8.52 -23.25
C THR A 32 4.33 -7.36 -22.44
N ALA A 33 3.36 -6.64 -23.02
CA ALA A 33 2.52 -5.73 -22.28
C ALA A 33 1.82 -6.62 -21.25
N THR A 34 2.40 -6.72 -20.06
CA THR A 34 1.64 -7.09 -18.88
C THR A 34 0.62 -5.99 -18.75
N THR A 35 -0.55 -6.15 -19.39
CA THR A 35 -1.73 -5.37 -19.08
C THR A 35 -1.98 -5.67 -17.61
N GLN A 36 -1.41 -4.85 -16.74
CA GLN A 36 -1.88 -4.73 -15.39
C GLN A 36 -3.34 -4.31 -15.58
N VAL A 37 -4.25 -5.26 -15.41
CA VAL A 37 -5.65 -4.95 -15.26
C VAL A 37 -5.69 -4.10 -14.00
N VAL A 38 -5.62 -2.78 -14.19
CA VAL A 38 -5.96 -1.83 -13.15
C VAL A 38 -7.45 -2.06 -12.97
N VAL A 39 -7.80 -2.96 -12.04
CA VAL A 39 -9.17 -3.10 -11.58
C VAL A 39 -9.46 -1.80 -10.86
N GLU A 40 -10.00 -0.83 -11.59
CA GLU A 40 -10.52 0.40 -11.03
C GLU A 40 -11.54 -0.01 -9.96
N LYS A 41 -11.20 0.20 -8.69
CA LYS A 41 -12.07 -0.21 -7.61
C LYS A 41 -13.33 0.66 -7.65
N PRO A 42 -14.50 0.07 -7.95
CA PRO A 42 -15.71 0.85 -8.10
C PRO A 42 -16.11 1.54 -6.79
N VAL A 43 -16.80 2.68 -6.93
CA VAL A 43 -17.43 3.37 -5.80
C VAL A 43 -18.57 2.50 -5.28
N ILE A 44 -18.68 2.34 -3.96
CA ILE A 44 -19.80 1.63 -3.35
C ILE A 44 -21.07 2.47 -3.52
N VAL A 45 -22.04 1.97 -4.28
CA VAL A 45 -23.33 2.66 -4.48
C VAL A 45 -24.38 2.29 -3.45
N THR A 46 -24.13 1.24 -2.65
CA THR A 46 -25.03 0.85 -1.56
C THR A 46 -24.97 1.87 -0.43
N ALA A 47 -26.14 2.26 0.08
CA ALA A 47 -26.22 3.12 1.25
C ALA A 47 -25.51 2.48 2.45
N VAL A 48 -24.67 3.26 3.13
CA VAL A 48 -24.07 2.87 4.40
C VAL A 48 -25.18 2.77 5.45
N PRO A 49 -25.26 1.69 6.25
CA PRO A 49 -26.29 1.57 7.28
C PRO A 49 -26.18 2.68 8.33
N ALA A 50 -27.25 2.89 9.09
CA ALA A 50 -27.21 3.79 10.24
C ALA A 50 -26.19 3.30 11.29
N PRO A 51 -25.51 4.20 12.03
CA PRO A 51 -24.63 3.84 13.14
C PRO A 51 -25.30 2.91 14.16
N LYS A 52 -24.60 1.89 14.64
CA LYS A 52 -25.13 1.01 15.70
C LYS A 52 -25.11 1.67 17.07
N GLU A 53 -24.14 2.54 17.30
CA GLU A 53 -23.96 3.28 18.55
C GLU A 53 -23.35 4.65 18.25
N VAL A 54 -23.67 5.63 19.09
CA VAL A 54 -23.09 6.97 19.03
C VAL A 54 -22.57 7.28 20.42
N ILE A 55 -21.26 7.12 20.61
CA ILE A 55 -20.58 7.50 21.84
C ILE A 55 -20.02 8.91 21.65
N ALA A 56 -20.30 9.79 22.60
CA ALA A 56 -19.80 11.16 22.57
C ALA A 56 -18.27 11.16 22.52
N THR A 57 -17.73 11.91 21.56
CA THR A 57 -16.29 12.14 21.45
C THR A 57 -15.76 12.77 22.74
N PRO A 58 -14.72 12.19 23.37
CA PRO A 58 -14.14 12.72 24.60
C PRO A 58 -13.68 14.18 24.46
N ALA A 59 -13.92 15.01 25.47
CA ALA A 59 -13.48 16.40 25.46
C ALA A 59 -11.94 16.52 25.53
N GLY A 60 -11.40 17.69 25.15
CA GLY A 60 -9.96 17.99 25.24
C GLY A 60 -9.13 17.58 24.01
N TYR A 61 -9.77 17.32 22.88
CA TYR A 61 -9.06 17.10 21.62
C TYR A 61 -8.40 18.39 21.14
N MET A 62 -7.22 18.26 20.52
CA MET A 62 -6.52 19.37 19.87
C MET A 62 -7.08 19.66 18.47
N ASN A 63 -7.46 18.59 17.76
CA ASN A 63 -7.92 18.65 16.38
C ASN A 63 -8.87 17.49 16.12
N CYS A 64 -9.85 17.70 15.25
CA CYS A 64 -10.66 16.61 14.70
C CYS A 64 -10.77 16.79 13.19
N PHE A 65 -10.74 15.69 12.47
CA PHE A 65 -10.92 15.67 11.03
C PHE A 65 -11.79 14.50 10.62
N THR A 66 -12.39 14.65 9.45
CA THR A 66 -13.20 13.62 8.82
C THR A 66 -12.34 12.84 7.84
N VAL A 67 -12.36 11.52 7.96
CA VAL A 67 -11.80 10.59 7.00
C VAL A 67 -12.90 10.33 5.98
N MET A 68 -12.68 10.78 4.75
CA MET A 68 -13.63 10.57 3.66
C MET A 68 -13.78 9.09 3.36
N ALA A 69 -14.98 8.67 2.96
CA ALA A 69 -15.21 7.29 2.54
C ALA A 69 -14.24 6.89 1.40
N GLY A 70 -13.61 5.72 1.53
CA GLY A 70 -12.45 5.38 0.72
C GLY A 70 -12.09 3.90 0.72
N TRP A 71 -11.37 3.46 -0.32
CA TRP A 71 -10.78 2.13 -0.36
C TRP A 71 -9.48 2.16 0.41
N TYR A 72 -9.43 1.41 1.51
CA TYR A 72 -8.20 1.18 2.24
C TYR A 72 -7.80 -0.29 2.08
N LYS A 73 -6.74 -0.52 1.30
CA LYS A 73 -6.38 -1.87 0.83
C LYS A 73 -7.60 -2.48 0.14
N ASP A 74 -8.13 -3.61 0.62
CA ASP A 74 -9.26 -4.32 0.02
C ASP A 74 -10.57 -4.18 0.81
N VAL A 75 -10.65 -3.17 1.68
CA VAL A 75 -11.83 -2.85 2.47
C VAL A 75 -12.30 -1.45 2.10
N TRP A 76 -13.60 -1.30 1.85
CA TRP A 76 -14.17 0.04 1.74
C TRP A 76 -14.55 0.54 3.12
N VAL A 77 -14.07 1.72 3.49
CA VAL A 77 -14.33 2.34 4.78
C VAL A 77 -15.31 3.49 4.56
N ALA A 78 -16.38 3.53 5.34
CA ALA A 78 -17.31 4.65 5.32
C ALA A 78 -16.68 5.90 5.96
N GLU A 79 -17.24 7.05 5.62
CA GLU A 79 -16.83 8.31 6.24
C GLU A 79 -16.94 8.24 7.76
N HIS A 80 -15.92 8.72 8.45
CA HIS A 80 -15.89 8.75 9.91
C HIS A 80 -14.98 9.84 10.46
N ARG A 81 -15.12 10.15 11.73
CA ARG A 81 -14.37 11.24 12.37
C ARG A 81 -13.31 10.70 13.31
N VAL A 82 -12.17 11.37 13.30
CA VAL A 82 -11.03 11.08 14.17
C VAL A 82 -10.63 12.35 14.91
N CYS A 83 -10.44 12.25 16.21
CA CYS A 83 -10.01 13.35 17.06
C CYS A 83 -8.67 13.04 17.72
N GLN A 84 -7.73 13.98 17.65
CA GLN A 84 -6.36 13.86 18.16
C GLN A 84 -6.23 14.53 19.53
N TYR A 85 -5.40 13.95 20.38
CA TYR A 85 -5.14 14.42 21.74
C TYR A 85 -3.63 14.46 21.98
N ALA A 86 -3.13 15.54 22.58
CA ALA A 86 -1.72 15.64 23.00
C ALA A 86 -1.43 14.74 24.19
N ASP A 87 -2.22 14.89 25.25
CA ASP A 87 -1.87 14.42 26.59
C ASP A 87 -2.97 13.53 27.21
N SER A 88 -3.60 12.67 26.41
CA SER A 88 -4.61 11.72 26.91
C SER A 88 -3.96 10.42 27.36
N THR A 89 -4.29 9.98 28.58
CA THR A 89 -3.86 8.67 29.10
C THR A 89 -4.52 7.49 28.39
N SER A 90 -5.66 7.73 27.75
CA SER A 90 -6.43 6.71 27.04
C SER A 90 -5.87 6.39 25.66
N GLY A 91 -5.27 7.37 24.97
CA GLY A 91 -4.69 7.20 23.64
C GLY A 91 -4.44 8.55 22.95
N VAL A 92 -3.77 8.50 21.80
CA VAL A 92 -3.43 9.72 21.02
C VAL A 92 -4.56 10.14 20.08
N ALA A 93 -5.49 9.23 19.79
CA ALA A 93 -6.65 9.51 18.98
C ALA A 93 -7.91 8.78 19.47
N TRP A 94 -9.05 9.43 19.33
CA TRP A 94 -10.37 8.81 19.42
C TRP A 94 -10.93 8.66 18.02
N ILE A 95 -11.34 7.46 17.66
CA ILE A 95 -12.01 7.16 16.39
C ILE A 95 -13.49 6.96 16.69
N GLU A 96 -14.35 7.77 16.07
CA GLU A 96 -15.80 7.57 16.13
C GLU A 96 -16.18 6.25 15.45
N GLY A 97 -17.26 5.63 15.89
CA GLY A 97 -17.69 4.35 15.32
C GLY A 97 -18.08 4.48 13.86
N TYR A 98 -17.73 3.49 13.05
CA TYR A 98 -17.91 3.55 11.59
C TYR A 98 -18.22 2.19 10.98
N TRP A 99 -18.76 2.24 9.76
CA TRP A 99 -18.99 1.04 8.96
C TRP A 99 -17.82 0.78 8.03
N MET A 100 -17.47 -0.48 7.85
CA MET A 100 -16.59 -0.92 6.79
C MET A 100 -17.20 -2.08 6.02
N CYS A 101 -16.83 -2.21 4.75
CA CYS A 101 -17.30 -3.24 3.86
C CYS A 101 -16.19 -4.25 3.59
N ASN A 102 -16.35 -5.47 4.10
CA ASN A 102 -15.35 -6.53 3.94
C ASN A 102 -15.65 -7.47 2.77
N LYS A 103 -16.87 -7.42 2.21
CA LYS A 103 -17.25 -8.20 1.03
C LYS A 103 -18.05 -7.34 0.09
N TYR A 104 -17.69 -7.44 -1.18
CA TYR A 104 -18.20 -6.56 -2.20
C TYR A 104 -18.58 -7.35 -3.45
N ASP A 105 -19.69 -6.95 -4.07
CA ASP A 105 -20.09 -7.38 -5.39
C ASP A 105 -19.56 -6.40 -6.43
N LEU A 106 -18.53 -6.84 -7.15
CA LEU A 106 -17.87 -6.05 -8.21
C LEU A 106 -18.77 -5.80 -9.43
N GLY A 107 -19.76 -6.67 -9.68
CA GLY A 107 -20.65 -6.53 -10.83
C GLY A 107 -21.75 -5.49 -10.60
N GLU A 108 -22.24 -5.38 -9.36
CA GLU A 108 -23.35 -4.48 -9.02
C GLU A 108 -22.90 -3.18 -8.34
N GLY A 109 -21.64 -3.13 -7.94
CA GLY A 109 -21.13 -1.97 -7.23
C GLY A 109 -21.49 -1.95 -5.73
N LYS A 110 -21.83 -3.10 -5.13
CA LYS A 110 -22.54 -3.16 -3.83
C LYS A 110 -21.76 -3.79 -2.69
N CYS A 111 -21.87 -3.19 -1.51
CA CYS A 111 -21.39 -3.86 -0.29
C CYS A 111 -22.37 -4.95 0.15
N THR A 112 -21.87 -6.17 0.34
CA THR A 112 -22.68 -7.32 0.77
C THR A 112 -22.42 -7.71 2.22
N ASN A 113 -21.36 -7.18 2.84
CA ASN A 113 -21.06 -7.43 4.25
C ASN A 113 -20.54 -6.17 4.94
N TRP A 114 -21.45 -5.45 5.56
CA TRP A 114 -21.15 -4.32 6.42
C TRP A 114 -20.75 -4.80 7.81
N GLU A 115 -19.58 -4.39 8.27
CA GLU A 115 -19.09 -4.59 9.63
C GLU A 115 -19.01 -3.26 10.36
N TRP A 116 -19.59 -3.21 11.56
CA TRP A 116 -19.49 -2.05 12.44
C TRP A 116 -18.20 -2.10 13.24
N LYS A 117 -17.42 -1.03 13.17
CA LYS A 117 -16.29 -0.78 14.06
C LYS A 117 -16.73 0.16 15.17
N ALA A 118 -16.69 -0.33 16.40
CA ALA A 118 -17.05 0.45 17.58
C ALA A 118 -16.10 1.65 17.79
N PRO A 119 -16.59 2.75 18.39
CA PRO A 119 -15.76 3.87 18.80
C PRO A 119 -14.66 3.42 19.75
N ARG A 120 -13.43 3.92 19.60
CA ARG A 120 -12.30 3.46 20.39
C ARG A 120 -11.16 4.47 20.49
N TRP A 121 -10.35 4.28 21.52
CA TRP A 121 -9.04 4.93 21.64
C TRP A 121 -8.00 4.17 20.83
N GLU A 122 -7.19 4.91 20.07
CA GLU A 122 -6.00 4.41 19.41
C GLU A 122 -4.74 4.92 20.11
N LYS A 123 -3.74 4.05 20.22
CA LYS A 123 -2.43 4.39 20.83
C LYS A 123 -1.50 5.06 19.84
N THR A 124 -1.76 4.94 18.54
CA THR A 124 -1.03 5.59 17.47
C THR A 124 -2.02 6.26 16.51
N LEU A 125 -1.57 7.28 15.78
CA LEU A 125 -2.37 7.87 14.73
C LEU A 125 -2.24 7.04 13.46
N ALA A 126 -2.95 5.92 13.42
CA ALA A 126 -3.16 5.15 12.20
C ALA A 126 -4.60 5.36 11.73
N VAL A 127 -4.76 6.13 10.66
CA VAL A 127 -6.07 6.43 10.07
C VAL A 127 -6.30 5.46 8.93
N TYR A 128 -7.42 4.74 8.94
CA TYR A 128 -7.78 3.71 7.96
C TYR A 128 -9.16 3.97 7.39
#